data_AF-A0A2H5XQF5-F1
#
_entry.id   AF-A0A2H5XQF5-F1
#
_cell.length_a   1.000
_cell.length_b   1.000
_cell.length_c   1.000
_cell.angle_alpha   90.00
_cell.angle_beta   90.00
_cell.angle_gamma   90.00
#
_symmetry.space_group_name_H-M   'P 1'
#
loop_
_entity.id
_entity.type
_entity.pdbx_description
1 polymer ?
#
loop_
_entity_poly.entity_id
_entity_poly.type
_entity_poly.pdbx_seq_one_letter_code
_entity_poly.pdbx_strand_id
1 'polypeptide(L)'
;MSRKNKIKNDELTDPTDITHITRKINQNKRVFVLVIENPPELAGKEFEVESSGIIGRDLSCDITIPEKSVSRRHVFFEPDWKSNKILIKDLNSTNGTHVNGKKITEHVLNPGDILSLGRVSMRFETRTIAEHIVRKRIKRDSEIDSLTLLFNRNFFEIELKKLIIENKKFSLLLIDLDDFKEINDKYGHSEGDKVLREFSKILKSSIRDSDIPARYGGDEIVVILKNAGEDIVEKIAERIKDKSPVSFSYGIAEFPKDGKEKEELIRKADERLYLMKRSKKSKYRTL
;
A
#
# COMPACT_ATOMS: atom_id res chain seq x y z
N MET A 1 -36.09 -5.23 14.90
CA MET A 1 -35.42 -3.96 15.21
C MET A 1 -34.23 -4.23 16.12
N SER A 2 -33.01 -4.22 15.57
CA SER A 2 -31.79 -4.23 16.38
C SER A 2 -30.69 -3.47 15.62
N ARG A 3 -30.12 -2.45 16.28
CA ARG A 3 -29.24 -1.44 15.70
C ARG A 3 -27.86 -2.04 15.42
N LYS A 4 -27.43 -2.01 14.15
CA LYS A 4 -26.05 -2.27 13.72
C LYS A 4 -25.18 -1.09 14.15
N ASN A 5 -24.32 -1.28 15.14
CA ASN A 5 -23.19 -0.37 15.40
C ASN A 5 -22.08 -0.69 14.39
N LYS A 6 -22.09 0.04 13.28
CA LYS A 6 -20.98 0.12 12.32
C LYS A 6 -19.98 1.10 12.92
N ILE A 7 -18.90 0.59 13.52
CA ILE A 7 -17.78 1.44 13.95
C ILE A 7 -17.12 1.93 12.66
N LYS A 8 -17.13 3.25 12.45
CA LYS A 8 -16.43 3.91 11.34
C LYS A 8 -14.92 3.78 11.59
N ASN A 9 -14.16 3.42 10.56
CA ASN A 9 -12.71 3.18 10.62
C ASN A 9 -11.84 4.47 10.67
N ASP A 10 -12.42 5.64 10.97
CA ASP A 10 -11.74 6.94 10.79
C ASP A 10 -11.47 7.75 12.08
N GLU A 11 -11.66 7.18 13.28
CA GLU A 11 -11.37 7.88 14.53
C GLU A 11 -10.45 7.05 15.43
N LEU A 12 -9.16 6.97 15.07
CA LEU A 12 -8.11 6.42 15.94
C LEU A 12 -6.82 7.22 15.75
N THR A 13 -6.82 8.46 16.25
CA THR A 13 -5.65 9.36 16.26
C THR A 13 -5.16 9.71 17.66
N ASP A 14 -5.83 9.27 18.73
CA ASP A 14 -5.49 9.61 20.12
C ASP A 14 -4.79 8.42 20.85
N PRO A 15 -3.57 8.62 21.41
CA PRO A 15 -2.89 7.64 22.27
C PRO A 15 -3.73 7.14 23.47
N THR A 16 -4.67 7.96 23.93
CA THR A 16 -5.52 7.69 25.10
C THR A 16 -6.59 6.64 24.78
N ASP A 17 -7.10 6.60 23.55
CA ASP A 17 -8.10 5.63 23.10
C ASP A 17 -7.53 4.21 22.97
N ILE A 18 -6.29 4.09 22.53
CA ILE A 18 -5.60 2.79 22.40
C ILE A 18 -5.40 2.16 23.78
N THR A 19 -5.03 2.96 24.78
CA THR A 19 -4.84 2.50 26.16
C THR A 19 -6.14 1.96 26.77
N HIS A 20 -7.29 2.57 26.41
CA HIS A 20 -8.61 2.11 26.82
C HIS A 20 -9.09 0.85 26.08
N ILE A 21 -8.81 0.72 24.78
CA ILE A 21 -9.13 -0.48 23.98
C ILE A 21 -8.32 -1.69 24.46
N THR A 22 -7.03 -1.49 24.76
CA THR A 22 -6.13 -2.55 25.25
C THR A 22 -6.59 -3.14 26.58
N ARG A 23 -7.33 -2.37 27.40
CA ARG A 23 -7.79 -2.80 28.73
C ARG A 23 -9.03 -3.70 28.71
N LYS A 24 -9.74 -3.81 27.57
CA LYS A 24 -10.94 -4.66 27.40
C LYS A 24 -10.73 -5.87 26.48
N ILE A 25 -9.58 -5.99 25.85
CA ILE A 25 -9.27 -7.12 24.97
C ILE A 25 -8.82 -8.29 25.85
N ASN A 26 -9.54 -9.41 25.73
CA ASN A 26 -9.21 -10.66 26.41
C ASN A 26 -7.75 -11.04 26.10
N GLN A 27 -6.90 -11.08 27.11
CA GLN A 27 -5.43 -11.24 26.98
C GLN A 27 -5.01 -12.55 26.27
N ASN A 28 -5.93 -13.51 26.13
CA ASN A 28 -5.71 -14.78 25.45
C ASN A 28 -6.06 -14.78 23.94
N LYS A 29 -6.59 -13.69 23.38
CA LYS A 29 -6.93 -13.67 21.95
C LYS A 29 -5.66 -13.50 21.12
N ARG A 30 -5.32 -14.53 20.35
CA ARG A 30 -4.21 -14.53 19.39
C ARG A 30 -4.71 -14.15 18.00
N VAL A 31 -3.83 -13.52 17.22
CA VAL A 31 -3.99 -13.30 15.78
C VAL A 31 -3.17 -14.36 15.07
N PHE A 32 -3.76 -15.01 14.07
CA PHE A 32 -3.09 -16.00 13.24
C PHE A 32 -2.63 -15.32 11.97
N VAL A 33 -1.35 -15.49 11.63
CA VAL A 33 -0.73 -14.83 10.49
C VAL A 33 0.03 -15.85 9.65
N LEU A 34 -0.17 -15.81 8.35
CA LEU A 34 0.68 -16.50 7.38
C LEU A 34 1.62 -15.48 6.74
N VAL A 35 2.93 -15.66 6.92
CA VAL A 35 3.97 -14.76 6.42
C VAL A 35 4.68 -15.40 5.25
N ILE A 36 4.64 -14.80 4.06
CA ILE A 36 5.39 -15.29 2.90
C ILE A 36 6.89 -15.11 3.15
N GLU A 37 7.64 -16.20 3.03
CA GLU A 37 9.11 -16.21 3.05
C GLU A 37 9.70 -16.30 1.65
N ASN A 38 9.01 -16.98 0.74
CA ASN A 38 9.41 -17.13 -0.66
C ASN A 38 8.19 -17.12 -1.59
N PRO A 39 8.35 -16.64 -2.82
CA PRO A 39 9.59 -16.11 -3.42
C PRO A 39 9.91 -14.66 -2.99
N PRO A 40 11.14 -14.14 -3.24
CA PRO A 40 11.59 -12.82 -2.77
C PRO A 40 10.66 -11.66 -3.17
N GLU A 41 10.05 -11.72 -4.35
CA GLU A 41 9.10 -10.72 -4.84
C GLU A 41 7.79 -10.65 -4.04
N LEU A 42 7.48 -11.68 -3.26
CA LEU A 42 6.32 -11.75 -2.37
C LEU A 42 6.71 -11.78 -0.88
N ALA A 43 8.01 -11.88 -0.56
CA ALA A 43 8.50 -12.06 0.79
C ALA A 43 8.10 -10.90 1.71
N GLY A 44 7.74 -11.22 2.94
CA GLY A 44 7.25 -10.26 3.94
C GLY A 44 5.77 -9.87 3.78
N LYS A 45 5.07 -10.35 2.75
CA LYS A 45 3.60 -10.23 2.69
C LYS A 45 2.99 -11.10 3.78
N GLU A 46 2.13 -10.50 4.59
CA GLU A 46 1.45 -11.15 5.70
C GLU A 46 -0.05 -11.26 5.40
N PHE A 47 -0.66 -12.40 5.72
CA PHE A 47 -2.10 -12.61 5.65
C PHE A 47 -2.64 -12.94 7.04
N GLU A 48 -3.58 -12.13 7.50
CA GLU A 48 -4.35 -12.43 8.71
C GLU A 48 -5.41 -13.47 8.39
N VAL A 49 -5.47 -14.51 9.20
CA VAL A 49 -6.53 -15.51 9.15
C VAL A 49 -7.66 -14.99 10.03
N GLU A 50 -8.84 -14.75 9.45
CA GLU A 50 -10.01 -14.24 10.19
C GLU A 50 -11.09 -15.30 10.39
N SER A 51 -11.21 -16.21 9.42
CA SER A 51 -12.17 -17.32 9.39
C SER A 51 -11.60 -18.49 8.60
N SER A 52 -12.34 -19.60 8.52
CA SER A 52 -12.04 -20.65 7.55
C SER A 52 -12.18 -20.12 6.12
N GLY A 53 -11.45 -20.71 5.18
CA GLY A 53 -11.43 -20.24 3.81
C GLY A 53 -10.48 -21.03 2.91
N ILE A 54 -10.15 -20.44 1.77
CA ILE A 54 -9.31 -21.05 0.74
C ILE A 54 -8.15 -20.14 0.39
N ILE A 55 -6.97 -20.75 0.27
CA ILE A 55 -5.79 -20.13 -0.32
C ILE A 55 -5.67 -20.59 -1.77
N GLY A 56 -5.47 -19.65 -2.68
CA GLY A 56 -5.30 -19.96 -4.09
C GLY A 56 -4.93 -18.76 -4.93
N ARG A 57 -4.67 -18.99 -6.23
CA ARG A 57 -4.35 -17.93 -7.18
C ARG A 57 -5.56 -17.14 -7.66
N ASP A 58 -6.75 -17.71 -7.54
CA ASP A 58 -7.99 -17.11 -7.99
C ASP A 58 -8.39 -15.96 -7.07
N LEU A 59 -8.85 -14.84 -7.64
CA LEU A 59 -9.27 -13.65 -6.90
C LEU A 59 -10.49 -13.90 -5.99
N SER A 60 -11.22 -15.00 -6.21
CA SER A 60 -12.34 -15.41 -5.35
C SER A 60 -11.90 -16.11 -4.05
N CYS A 61 -10.60 -16.36 -3.84
CA CYS A 61 -10.08 -17.01 -2.64
C CYS A 61 -9.93 -16.01 -1.48
N ASP A 62 -10.22 -16.47 -0.26
CA ASP A 62 -10.08 -15.69 0.98
C ASP A 62 -8.65 -15.19 1.17
N ILE A 63 -7.65 -16.01 0.81
CA ILE A 63 -6.26 -15.60 0.70
C ILE A 63 -5.81 -15.80 -0.76
N THR A 64 -5.68 -14.68 -1.47
CA THR A 64 -5.24 -14.70 -2.87
C THR A 64 -3.72 -14.54 -3.00
N ILE A 65 -3.09 -15.51 -3.65
CA ILE A 65 -1.66 -15.52 -3.97
C ILE A 65 -1.52 -15.57 -5.50
N PRO A 66 -1.32 -14.43 -6.18
CA PRO A 66 -1.32 -14.33 -7.65
C PRO A 66 0.00 -14.87 -8.27
N GLU A 67 0.35 -16.11 -7.96
CA GLU A 67 1.58 -16.78 -8.40
C GLU A 67 1.22 -18.02 -9.24
N LYS A 68 1.96 -18.25 -10.34
CA LYS A 68 1.60 -19.25 -11.37
C LYS A 68 1.72 -20.69 -10.88
N SER A 69 2.61 -20.98 -9.92
CA SER A 69 2.75 -22.31 -9.33
C SER A 69 1.66 -22.63 -8.30
N VAL A 70 0.87 -21.65 -7.88
CA VAL A 70 -0.27 -21.85 -6.98
C VAL A 70 -1.51 -22.21 -7.81
N SER A 71 -2.19 -23.32 -7.50
CA SER A 71 -3.48 -23.67 -8.10
C SER A 71 -4.54 -22.59 -7.85
N ARG A 72 -5.56 -22.50 -8.72
CA ARG A 72 -6.63 -21.49 -8.59
C ARG A 72 -7.30 -21.54 -7.21
N ARG A 73 -7.57 -22.75 -6.74
CA ARG A 73 -7.93 -23.08 -5.35
C ARG A 73 -6.93 -24.17 -4.95
N HIS A 74 -6.08 -23.90 -3.97
CA HIS A 74 -4.92 -24.77 -3.69
C HIS A 74 -5.13 -25.56 -2.40
N VAL A 75 -5.47 -24.88 -1.32
CA VAL A 75 -5.60 -25.46 0.01
C VAL A 75 -6.76 -24.80 0.74
N PHE A 76 -7.58 -25.60 1.40
CA PHE A 76 -8.57 -25.14 2.36
C PHE A 76 -7.91 -24.99 3.74
N PHE A 77 -8.31 -24.00 4.51
CA PHE A 77 -7.83 -23.80 5.87
C PHE A 77 -8.98 -23.52 6.84
N GLU A 78 -8.84 -23.99 8.07
CA GLU A 78 -9.80 -23.82 9.15
C GLU A 78 -9.04 -23.53 10.47
N PRO A 79 -9.16 -22.32 11.03
CA PRO A 79 -8.48 -21.97 12.27
C PRO A 79 -9.17 -22.58 13.49
N ASP A 80 -8.39 -23.23 14.36
CA ASP A 80 -8.78 -23.57 15.73
C ASP A 80 -8.16 -22.56 16.71
N TRP A 81 -8.97 -21.56 17.06
CA TRP A 81 -8.61 -20.50 17.99
C TRP A 81 -8.31 -20.99 19.41
N LYS A 82 -8.83 -22.16 19.82
CA LYS A 82 -8.60 -22.69 21.18
C LYS A 82 -7.20 -23.30 21.29
N SER A 83 -6.75 -24.01 20.26
CA SER A 83 -5.46 -24.68 20.26
C SER A 83 -4.33 -23.89 19.60
N ASN A 84 -4.63 -22.72 19.03
CA ASN A 84 -3.67 -21.88 18.29
C ASN A 84 -3.11 -22.57 17.03
N LYS A 85 -3.97 -23.32 16.33
CA LYS A 85 -3.60 -24.15 15.17
C LYS A 85 -4.50 -23.90 13.97
N ILE A 86 -4.04 -24.30 12.79
CA ILE A 86 -4.85 -24.24 11.56
C ILE A 86 -4.89 -25.63 10.94
N LEU A 87 -6.08 -26.19 10.77
CA LEU A 87 -6.26 -27.38 9.93
C LEU A 87 -6.17 -26.95 8.47
N ILE A 88 -5.36 -27.64 7.67
CA ILE A 88 -5.27 -27.44 6.23
C ILE A 88 -5.60 -28.72 5.47
N LYS A 89 -6.24 -28.58 4.31
CA LYS A 89 -6.55 -29.69 3.40
C LYS A 89 -6.22 -29.32 1.97
N ASP A 90 -5.39 -30.12 1.30
CA ASP A 90 -5.07 -29.95 -0.12
C ASP A 90 -6.35 -30.12 -0.95
N LEU A 91 -6.57 -29.22 -1.92
CA LEU A 91 -7.73 -29.24 -2.81
C LEU A 91 -7.40 -29.87 -4.17
N ASN A 92 -6.65 -30.98 -4.17
CA ASN A 92 -6.07 -31.62 -5.36
C ASN A 92 -5.24 -30.64 -6.19
N SER A 93 -4.32 -29.95 -5.52
CA SER A 93 -3.48 -28.95 -6.16
C SER A 93 -2.48 -29.59 -7.14
N THR A 94 -2.13 -28.85 -8.19
CA THR A 94 -1.28 -29.37 -9.28
C THR A 94 0.14 -29.68 -8.79
N ASN A 95 0.69 -28.80 -7.94
CA ASN A 95 2.04 -28.94 -7.40
C ASN A 95 2.07 -29.59 -6.02
N GLY A 96 0.91 -29.93 -5.44
CA GLY A 96 0.80 -30.46 -4.09
C GLY A 96 0.99 -29.39 -3.00
N THR A 97 0.24 -29.54 -1.91
CA THR A 97 0.50 -28.83 -0.65
C THR A 97 1.57 -29.55 0.15
N HIS A 98 2.53 -28.79 0.69
CA HIS A 98 3.59 -29.34 1.55
C HIS A 98 3.66 -28.59 2.87
N VAL A 99 4.01 -29.29 3.95
CA VAL A 99 4.33 -28.69 5.25
C VAL A 99 5.72 -29.14 5.67
N ASN A 100 6.60 -28.20 5.98
CA ASN A 100 8.01 -28.45 6.33
C ASN A 100 8.70 -29.40 5.32
N GLY A 101 8.43 -29.18 4.02
CA GLY A 101 8.97 -29.98 2.91
C GLY A 101 8.29 -31.31 2.64
N LYS A 102 7.33 -31.75 3.46
CA LYS A 102 6.60 -33.02 3.26
C LYS A 102 5.26 -32.77 2.59
N LYS A 103 4.94 -33.51 1.52
CA LYS A 103 3.64 -33.43 0.84
C LYS A 103 2.54 -33.93 1.78
N ILE A 104 1.42 -33.21 1.82
CA ILE A 104 0.26 -33.53 2.66
C ILE A 104 -1.02 -33.59 1.83
N THR A 105 -2.02 -34.30 2.35
CA THR A 105 -3.42 -34.19 1.94
C THR A 105 -4.23 -33.43 2.99
N GLU A 106 -3.92 -33.65 4.26
CA GLU A 106 -4.46 -32.96 5.42
C GLU A 106 -3.36 -32.81 6.48
N HIS A 107 -3.32 -31.66 7.17
CA HIS A 107 -2.33 -31.41 8.22
C HIS A 107 -2.83 -30.35 9.20
N VAL A 108 -2.38 -30.40 10.45
CA VAL A 108 -2.63 -29.35 11.44
C VAL A 108 -1.37 -28.52 11.61
N LEU A 109 -1.37 -27.31 11.08
CA LEU A 109 -0.28 -26.35 11.22
C LEU A 109 -0.15 -25.89 12.68
N ASN A 110 1.07 -25.97 13.19
CA ASN A 110 1.51 -25.42 14.45
C ASN A 110 2.31 -24.13 14.21
N PRO A 111 2.33 -23.17 15.15
CA PRO A 111 3.13 -21.97 15.00
C PRO A 111 4.61 -22.33 14.74
N GLY A 112 5.17 -21.74 13.68
CA GLY A 112 6.51 -22.04 13.18
C GLY A 112 6.54 -22.93 11.94
N ASP A 113 5.46 -23.69 11.65
CA ASP A 113 5.39 -24.54 10.47
C ASP A 113 5.42 -23.73 9.16
N ILE A 114 6.08 -24.28 8.14
CA ILE A 114 6.17 -23.70 6.81
C ILE A 114 5.22 -24.45 5.87
N LEU A 115 4.20 -23.75 5.39
CA LEU A 115 3.28 -24.18 4.35
C LEU A 115 3.83 -23.80 2.97
N SER A 116 4.05 -24.78 2.09
CA SER A 116 4.51 -24.55 0.71
C SER A 116 3.44 -24.94 -0.31
N LEU A 117 3.18 -24.00 -1.23
CA LEU A 117 2.21 -24.09 -2.33
C LEU A 117 2.96 -23.81 -3.63
N GLY A 118 3.44 -24.85 -4.32
CA GLY A 118 4.37 -24.67 -5.44
C GLY A 118 5.69 -24.02 -4.98
N ARG A 119 6.08 -22.89 -5.58
CA ARG A 119 7.29 -22.12 -5.18
C ARG A 119 7.04 -21.12 -4.04
N VAL A 120 5.80 -20.97 -3.59
CA VAL A 120 5.45 -20.05 -2.51
C VAL A 120 5.57 -20.79 -1.18
N SER A 121 6.34 -20.24 -0.24
CA SER A 121 6.47 -20.78 1.13
C SER A 121 6.06 -19.73 2.13
N MET A 122 5.21 -20.12 3.09
CA MET A 122 4.65 -19.24 4.11
C MET A 122 4.80 -19.86 5.49
N ARG A 123 5.28 -19.07 6.45
CA ARG A 123 5.33 -19.49 7.86
C ARG A 123 4.02 -19.16 8.55
N PHE A 124 3.47 -20.11 9.29
CA PHE A 124 2.38 -19.85 10.22
C PHE A 124 2.90 -19.30 11.53
N GLU A 125 2.40 -18.14 11.94
CA GLU A 125 2.72 -17.49 13.22
C GLU A 125 1.45 -17.21 14.01
N THR A 126 1.58 -17.19 15.33
CA THR A 126 0.55 -16.65 16.21
C THR A 126 1.12 -15.48 16.98
N ARG A 127 0.35 -14.40 17.07
CA ARG A 127 0.76 -13.15 17.70
C ARG A 127 -0.25 -12.75 18.74
N THR A 128 0.17 -12.16 19.84
CA THR A 128 -0.74 -11.42 20.71
C THR A 128 -1.29 -10.21 19.95
N ILE A 129 -2.44 -9.69 20.39
CA ILE A 129 -3.00 -8.47 19.79
C ILE A 129 -2.04 -7.29 19.95
N ALA A 130 -1.34 -7.19 21.08
CA ALA A 130 -0.34 -6.15 21.31
C ALA A 130 0.82 -6.24 20.30
N GLU A 131 1.42 -7.43 20.13
CA GLU A 131 2.50 -7.65 19.15
C GLU A 131 2.04 -7.31 17.73
N HIS A 132 0.82 -7.71 17.37
CA HIS A 132 0.27 -7.47 16.04
C HIS A 132 0.04 -5.97 15.78
N ILE A 133 -0.49 -5.24 16.75
CA ILE A 133 -0.66 -3.77 16.65
C ILE A 133 0.69 -3.08 16.52
N VAL A 134 1.67 -3.44 17.36
CA VAL A 134 3.02 -2.85 17.32
C VAL A 134 3.67 -3.12 15.97
N ARG A 135 3.58 -4.33 15.43
CA ARG A 135 4.17 -4.69 14.13
C ARG A 135 3.49 -3.97 12.96
N LYS A 136 2.16 -3.86 12.97
CA LYS A 136 1.43 -3.04 11.99
C LYS A 136 1.86 -1.58 12.05
N ARG A 137 2.08 -1.04 13.25
CA ARG A 137 2.54 0.33 13.45
C ARG A 137 3.96 0.52 12.91
N ILE A 138 4.91 -0.35 13.27
CA ILE A 138 6.29 -0.31 12.75
C ILE A 138 6.29 -0.35 11.23
N LYS A 139 5.49 -1.24 10.63
CA LYS A 139 5.35 -1.32 9.18
C LYS A 139 4.82 0.00 8.61
N ARG A 140 3.72 0.52 9.13
CA ARG A 140 3.16 1.80 8.67
C ARG A 140 4.13 2.96 8.81
N ASP A 141 4.81 3.06 9.94
CA ASP A 141 5.80 4.12 10.21
C ASP A 141 7.01 4.01 9.26
N SER A 142 7.32 2.80 8.78
CA SER A 142 8.35 2.57 7.74
C SER A 142 7.88 2.87 6.31
N GLU A 143 6.58 3.05 6.09
CA GLU A 143 5.97 3.28 4.76
C GLU A 143 5.51 4.73 4.56
N ILE A 144 5.46 5.54 5.62
CA ILE A 144 4.91 6.89 5.62
C ILE A 144 6.02 7.93 5.81
N ASP A 145 5.94 9.04 5.09
CA ASP A 145 6.77 10.22 5.34
C ASP A 145 6.24 10.99 6.56
N SER A 146 7.11 11.21 7.55
CA SER A 146 6.72 11.75 8.86
C SER A 146 6.25 13.21 8.81
N LEU A 147 6.70 13.99 7.82
CA LEU A 147 6.30 15.38 7.66
C LEU A 147 4.92 15.49 7.01
N THR A 148 4.73 14.83 5.87
CA THR A 148 3.57 15.00 4.99
C THR A 148 2.43 14.01 5.25
N LEU A 149 2.74 12.90 5.93
CA LEU A 149 1.84 11.74 6.13
C LEU A 149 1.35 11.09 4.82
N LEU A 150 2.03 11.39 3.71
CA LEU A 150 1.94 10.61 2.46
C LEU A 150 2.79 9.35 2.59
N PHE A 151 2.69 8.44 1.63
CA PHE A 151 3.66 7.35 1.55
C PHE A 151 5.07 7.90 1.32
N ASN A 152 6.09 7.18 1.74
CA ASN A 152 7.46 7.54 1.42
C ASN A 152 7.86 6.97 0.05
N ARG A 153 9.02 7.43 -0.44
CA ARG A 153 9.58 6.98 -1.73
C ARG A 153 9.70 5.46 -1.82
N ASN A 154 10.16 4.79 -0.77
CA ASN A 154 10.37 3.34 -0.80
C ASN A 154 9.05 2.58 -1.02
N PHE A 155 7.99 2.96 -0.32
CA PHE A 155 6.67 2.37 -0.53
C PHE A 155 6.14 2.60 -1.95
N PHE A 156 6.31 3.82 -2.48
CA PHE A 156 5.95 4.14 -3.86
C PHE A 156 6.67 3.24 -4.88
N GLU A 157 7.99 3.07 -4.74
CA GLU A 157 8.80 2.24 -5.64
C GLU A 157 8.31 0.78 -5.67
N ILE A 158 7.97 0.24 -4.50
CA ILE A 158 7.44 -1.13 -4.35
C ILE A 158 6.09 -1.26 -5.05
N GLU A 159 5.14 -0.36 -4.77
CA GLU A 159 3.80 -0.46 -5.34
C GLU A 159 3.78 -0.14 -6.84
N LEU A 160 4.64 0.75 -7.33
CA LEU A 160 4.78 1.01 -8.77
C LEU A 160 5.27 -0.25 -9.50
N LYS A 161 6.33 -0.88 -9.00
CA LYS A 161 6.87 -2.12 -9.59
C LYS A 161 5.82 -3.24 -9.60
N LYS A 162 5.07 -3.38 -8.52
CA LYS A 162 3.98 -4.36 -8.41
C LYS A 162 2.90 -4.12 -9.47
N LEU A 163 2.43 -2.89 -9.66
CA LEU A 163 1.40 -2.58 -10.65
C LEU A 163 1.88 -2.85 -12.09
N ILE A 164 3.15 -2.59 -12.38
CA ILE A 164 3.79 -2.93 -13.67
C ILE A 164 3.80 -4.45 -13.89
N ILE A 165 4.25 -5.22 -12.89
CA ILE A 165 4.29 -6.70 -12.96
C ILE A 165 2.88 -7.28 -13.13
N GLU A 166 1.89 -6.73 -12.43
CA GLU A 166 0.49 -7.13 -12.54
C GLU A 166 -0.19 -6.63 -13.84
N ASN A 167 0.53 -5.87 -14.67
CA ASN A 167 0.05 -5.25 -15.90
C ASN A 167 -1.25 -4.46 -15.71
N LYS A 168 -1.35 -3.72 -14.59
CA LYS A 168 -2.51 -2.89 -14.25
C LYS A 168 -2.35 -1.50 -14.85
N LYS A 169 -3.41 -0.96 -15.43
CA LYS A 169 -3.40 0.41 -15.98
C LYS A 169 -3.38 1.44 -14.85
N PHE A 170 -2.52 2.44 -14.97
CA PHE A 170 -2.45 3.58 -14.05
C PHE A 170 -1.88 4.81 -14.76
N SER A 171 -2.14 5.99 -14.18
CA SER A 171 -1.41 7.23 -14.48
C SER A 171 -0.47 7.54 -13.33
N LEU A 172 0.77 7.86 -13.66
CA LEU A 172 1.77 8.40 -12.76
C LEU A 172 1.78 9.92 -12.89
N LEU A 173 1.55 10.62 -11.79
CA LEU A 173 1.62 12.06 -11.69
C LEU A 173 2.86 12.43 -10.87
N LEU A 174 3.76 13.23 -11.44
CA LEU A 174 4.89 13.83 -10.74
C LEU A 174 4.58 15.31 -10.52
N ILE A 175 4.60 15.76 -9.27
CA ILE A 175 4.25 17.10 -8.81
C ILE A 175 5.48 17.73 -8.16
N ASP A 176 5.66 19.02 -8.41
CA ASP A 176 6.69 19.84 -7.80
C ASP A 176 6.10 21.19 -7.40
N LEU A 177 6.40 21.64 -6.18
CA LEU A 177 5.90 22.90 -5.65
C LEU A 177 6.74 24.06 -6.21
N ASP A 178 6.09 24.96 -6.94
CA ASP A 178 6.81 26.05 -7.60
C ASP A 178 7.42 26.99 -6.54
N ASP A 179 8.66 27.43 -6.79
CA ASP A 179 9.40 28.39 -5.97
C ASP A 179 9.56 27.99 -4.48
N PHE A 180 9.46 26.69 -4.16
CA PHE A 180 9.54 26.18 -2.79
C PHE A 180 10.86 26.53 -2.08
N LYS A 181 11.97 26.54 -2.83
CA LYS A 181 13.26 27.00 -2.29
C LYS A 181 13.20 28.46 -1.84
N GLU A 182 12.54 29.34 -2.60
CA GLU A 182 12.40 30.75 -2.23
C GLU A 182 11.53 30.93 -0.98
N ILE A 183 10.50 30.09 -0.79
CA ILE A 183 9.72 30.05 0.45
C ILE A 183 10.61 29.70 1.65
N ASN A 184 11.44 28.67 1.52
CA ASN A 184 12.39 28.29 2.57
C ASN A 184 13.42 29.39 2.86
N ASP A 185 13.99 29.98 1.81
CA ASP A 185 15.03 31.00 1.95
C ASP A 185 14.47 32.28 2.59
N LYS A 186 13.20 32.63 2.30
CA LYS A 186 12.55 33.85 2.80
C LYS A 186 11.90 33.71 4.19
N TYR A 187 11.24 32.58 4.45
CA TYR A 187 10.43 32.37 5.65
C TYR A 187 10.96 31.26 6.56
N GLY A 188 12.06 30.61 6.18
CA GLY A 188 12.68 29.51 6.91
C GLY A 188 12.02 28.16 6.64
N HIS A 189 12.78 27.09 6.87
CA HIS A 189 12.34 25.70 6.64
C HIS A 189 11.05 25.32 7.37
N SER A 190 10.82 25.88 8.56
CA SER A 190 9.58 25.61 9.32
C SER A 190 8.31 26.06 8.58
N GLU A 191 8.41 27.07 7.73
CA GLU A 191 7.30 27.54 6.90
C GLU A 191 7.12 26.64 5.68
N GLY A 192 8.21 26.25 5.01
CA GLY A 192 8.16 25.23 3.95
C GLY A 192 7.54 23.92 4.44
N ASP A 193 7.86 23.49 5.65
CA ASP A 193 7.26 22.32 6.29
C ASP A 193 5.74 22.46 6.50
N LYS A 194 5.24 23.68 6.78
CA LYS A 194 3.78 23.92 6.85
C LYS A 194 3.15 23.83 5.47
N VAL A 195 3.76 24.45 4.47
CA VAL A 195 3.31 24.41 3.07
C VAL A 195 3.22 22.97 2.58
N LEU A 196 4.25 22.14 2.81
CA LEU A 196 4.25 20.73 2.45
C LEU A 196 3.13 19.94 3.13
N ARG A 197 2.92 20.17 4.44
CA ARG A 197 1.84 19.52 5.21
C ARG A 197 0.47 19.88 4.68
N GLU A 198 0.24 21.15 4.40
CA GLU A 198 -1.05 21.64 3.91
C GLU A 198 -1.33 21.16 2.48
N PHE A 199 -0.34 21.27 1.59
CA PHE A 199 -0.43 20.73 0.24
C PHE A 199 -0.76 19.23 0.25
N SER A 200 -0.07 18.46 1.09
CA SER A 200 -0.27 17.01 1.19
C SER A 200 -1.66 16.63 1.68
N LYS A 201 -2.24 17.40 2.62
CA LYS A 201 -3.63 17.22 3.07
C LYS A 201 -4.62 17.48 1.94
N ILE A 202 -4.42 18.57 1.19
CA ILE A 202 -5.27 18.94 0.05
C ILE A 202 -5.20 17.88 -1.05
N LEU A 203 -3.99 17.43 -1.39
CA LEU A 203 -3.76 16.36 -2.35
C LEU A 203 -4.52 15.10 -1.94
N LYS A 204 -4.35 14.64 -0.69
CA LYS A 204 -5.01 13.44 -0.17
C LYS A 204 -6.54 13.55 -0.23
N SER A 205 -7.10 14.73 0.05
CA SER A 205 -8.54 14.97 -0.06
C SER A 205 -9.05 15.06 -1.52
N SER A 206 -8.16 15.23 -2.49
CA SER A 206 -8.48 15.39 -3.91
C SER A 206 -8.42 14.07 -4.70
N ILE A 207 -7.88 13.01 -4.11
CA ILE A 207 -7.72 11.69 -4.75
C ILE A 207 -8.58 10.62 -4.05
N ARG A 208 -8.63 9.41 -4.62
CA ARG A 208 -9.37 8.28 -4.03
C ARG A 208 -8.50 7.54 -3.02
N ASP A 209 -9.13 6.82 -2.09
CA ASP A 209 -8.41 5.95 -1.13
C ASP A 209 -7.58 4.85 -1.80
N SER A 210 -7.94 4.47 -3.03
CA SER A 210 -7.21 3.47 -3.82
C SER A 210 -5.92 4.02 -4.44
N ASP A 211 -5.79 5.34 -4.56
CA ASP A 211 -4.64 6.01 -5.18
C ASP A 211 -3.48 6.09 -4.18
N ILE A 212 -2.25 6.20 -4.70
CA ILE A 212 -1.04 6.10 -3.89
C ILE A 212 -0.25 7.41 -3.99
N PRO A 213 -0.49 8.39 -3.09
CA PRO A 213 0.32 9.59 -3.01
C PRO A 213 1.57 9.33 -2.16
N ALA A 214 2.73 9.76 -2.64
CA ALA A 214 3.99 9.62 -1.91
C ALA A 214 4.89 10.86 -2.05
N ARG A 215 5.65 11.17 -1.00
CA ARG A 215 6.73 12.15 -1.09
C ARG A 215 7.95 11.48 -1.71
N TYR A 216 8.39 11.99 -2.86
CA TYR A 216 9.46 11.41 -3.67
C TYR A 216 10.83 12.00 -3.31
N GLY A 217 10.87 13.30 -3.04
CA GLY A 217 12.04 14.07 -2.63
C GLY A 217 11.59 15.41 -2.03
N GLY A 218 12.52 16.20 -1.49
CA GLY A 218 12.31 17.54 -0.90
C GLY A 218 10.88 18.08 -0.96
N ASP A 219 10.54 18.68 -2.09
CA ASP A 219 9.25 19.25 -2.50
C ASP A 219 8.56 18.49 -3.67
N GLU A 220 9.12 17.34 -4.05
CA GLU A 220 8.60 16.48 -5.10
C GLU A 220 7.63 15.45 -4.53
N ILE A 221 6.44 15.38 -5.12
CA ILE A 221 5.39 14.44 -4.75
C ILE A 221 5.00 13.63 -5.97
N VAL A 222 4.85 12.32 -5.80
CA VAL A 222 4.36 11.40 -6.84
C VAL A 222 3.00 10.84 -6.46
N VAL A 223 2.15 10.59 -7.45
CA VAL A 223 0.85 9.96 -7.23
C VAL A 223 0.62 8.88 -8.28
N ILE A 224 0.32 7.66 -7.83
CA ILE A 224 -0.17 6.60 -8.70
C ILE A 224 -1.71 6.62 -8.66
N LEU A 225 -2.32 6.98 -9.78
CA LEU A 225 -3.77 7.01 -9.96
C LEU A 225 -4.22 5.74 -10.67
N LYS A 226 -4.89 4.85 -9.94
CA LYS A 226 -5.24 3.52 -10.46
C LYS A 226 -6.43 3.62 -11.41
N ASN A 227 -6.31 3.03 -12.60
CA ASN A 227 -7.35 3.09 -13.65
C ASN A 227 -7.82 4.52 -13.96
N ALA A 228 -6.90 5.49 -13.94
CA ALA A 228 -7.15 6.86 -14.36
C ALA A 228 -6.53 7.12 -15.73
N GLY A 229 -7.11 8.06 -16.49
CA GLY A 229 -6.50 8.67 -17.67
C GLY A 229 -6.24 10.15 -17.44
N GLU A 230 -5.63 10.81 -18.43
CA GLU A 230 -5.31 12.24 -18.43
C GLU A 230 -6.47 13.15 -17.97
N ASP A 231 -7.72 12.87 -18.37
CA ASP A 231 -8.90 13.65 -18.00
C ASP A 231 -9.19 13.67 -16.48
N ILE A 232 -8.92 12.56 -15.80
CA ILE A 232 -9.07 12.45 -14.33
C ILE A 232 -7.94 13.22 -13.64
N VAL A 233 -6.74 13.17 -14.21
CA VAL A 233 -5.56 13.86 -13.67
C VAL A 233 -5.78 15.37 -13.70
N GLU A 234 -6.28 15.92 -14.81
CA GLU A 234 -6.60 17.34 -14.93
C GLU A 234 -7.62 17.79 -13.88
N LYS A 235 -8.70 17.03 -13.70
CA LYS A 235 -9.70 17.30 -12.65
C LYS A 235 -9.14 17.21 -11.24
N ILE A 236 -8.13 16.38 -10.99
CA ILE A 236 -7.43 16.34 -9.70
C ILE A 236 -6.58 17.61 -9.55
N ALA A 237 -5.81 17.97 -10.57
CA ALA A 237 -4.96 19.15 -10.56
C ALA A 237 -5.77 20.43 -10.33
N GLU A 238 -6.92 20.60 -10.99
CA GLU A 238 -7.82 21.73 -10.75
C GLU A 238 -8.31 21.78 -9.30
N ARG A 239 -8.76 20.65 -8.75
CA ARG A 239 -9.22 20.56 -7.36
C ARG A 239 -8.14 20.91 -6.33
N ILE A 240 -6.88 20.57 -6.61
CA ILE A 240 -5.75 20.94 -5.76
C ILE A 240 -5.46 22.43 -5.91
N LYS A 241 -5.42 22.94 -7.14
CA LYS A 241 -5.08 24.34 -7.47
C LYS A 241 -5.96 25.35 -6.73
N ASP A 242 -7.25 25.09 -6.63
CA ASP A 242 -8.20 26.02 -5.98
C ASP A 242 -7.98 26.18 -4.47
N LYS A 243 -7.31 25.23 -3.83
CA LYS A 243 -7.13 25.19 -2.37
C LYS A 243 -5.68 25.28 -1.94
N SER A 244 -4.74 25.09 -2.87
CA SER A 244 -3.32 24.97 -2.57
C SER A 244 -2.74 26.29 -2.04
N PRO A 245 -1.94 26.28 -0.96
CA PRO A 245 -1.26 27.47 -0.45
C PRO A 245 -0.12 27.94 -1.37
N VAL A 246 0.26 27.13 -2.36
CA VAL A 246 1.37 27.38 -3.28
C VAL A 246 1.00 26.92 -4.70
N SER A 247 1.54 27.58 -5.71
CA SER A 247 1.49 27.05 -7.08
C SER A 247 2.31 25.78 -7.20
N PHE A 248 1.91 24.89 -8.09
CA PHE A 248 2.65 23.65 -8.35
C PHE A 248 2.62 23.34 -9.84
N SER A 249 3.68 22.72 -10.32
CA SER A 249 3.79 22.17 -11.67
C SER A 249 3.71 20.66 -11.59
N TYR A 250 3.25 20.03 -12.67
CA TYR A 250 3.16 18.58 -12.71
C TYR A 250 3.39 18.02 -14.12
N GLY A 251 3.75 16.75 -14.17
CA GLY A 251 3.85 15.95 -15.39
C GLY A 251 3.22 14.58 -15.21
N ILE A 252 2.67 14.04 -16.29
CA ILE A 252 1.87 12.81 -16.27
C ILE A 252 2.59 11.75 -17.10
N ALA A 253 2.52 10.48 -16.74
CA ALA A 253 2.85 9.34 -17.59
C ALA A 253 1.81 8.22 -17.43
N GLU A 254 1.37 7.60 -18.52
CA GLU A 254 0.35 6.56 -18.51
C GLU A 254 0.97 5.19 -18.78
N PHE A 255 0.77 4.21 -17.89
CA PHE A 255 1.16 2.83 -18.15
C PHE A 255 0.02 2.08 -18.86
N PRO A 256 0.29 1.34 -19.95
CA PRO A 256 1.61 1.06 -20.57
C PRO A 256 1.95 1.97 -21.77
N LYS A 257 1.23 3.06 -21.99
CA LYS A 257 1.34 3.93 -23.19
C LYS A 257 2.67 4.68 -23.26
N ASP A 258 3.14 5.19 -22.14
CA ASP A 258 4.33 6.04 -22.02
C ASP A 258 5.59 5.28 -21.59
N GLY A 259 5.45 3.99 -21.29
CA GLY A 259 6.55 3.14 -20.86
C GLY A 259 6.06 1.80 -20.31
N LYS A 260 6.92 0.80 -20.36
CA LYS A 260 6.72 -0.54 -19.75
C LYS A 260 7.56 -0.75 -18.51
N GLU A 261 8.58 0.07 -18.32
CA GLU A 261 9.47 0.04 -17.16
C GLU A 261 9.34 1.33 -16.34
N LYS A 262 9.74 1.25 -15.07
CA LYS A 262 9.64 2.37 -14.13
C LYS A 262 10.39 3.59 -14.66
N GLU A 263 11.61 3.40 -15.11
CA GLU A 263 12.53 4.43 -15.56
C GLU A 263 11.95 5.22 -16.75
N GLU A 264 11.26 4.52 -17.67
CA GLU A 264 10.58 5.15 -18.81
C GLU A 264 9.41 6.03 -18.35
N LEU A 265 8.58 5.54 -17.43
CA LEU A 265 7.43 6.27 -16.90
C LEU A 265 7.85 7.51 -16.11
N ILE A 266 8.86 7.37 -15.23
CA ILE A 266 9.40 8.49 -14.44
C ILE A 266 9.99 9.55 -15.37
N ARG A 267 10.83 9.13 -16.34
CA ARG A 267 11.42 10.05 -17.32
C ARG A 267 10.34 10.81 -18.09
N LYS A 268 9.27 10.12 -18.50
CA LYS A 268 8.19 10.76 -19.26
C LYS A 268 7.41 11.78 -18.43
N ALA A 269 7.14 11.47 -17.16
CA ALA A 269 6.50 12.40 -16.24
C ALA A 269 7.40 13.63 -16.00
N ASP A 270 8.70 13.42 -15.79
CA ASP A 270 9.68 14.51 -15.60
C ASP A 270 9.79 15.43 -16.82
N GLU A 271 9.87 14.88 -18.04
CA GLU A 271 9.87 15.67 -19.27
C GLU A 271 8.65 16.61 -19.35
N ARG A 272 7.46 16.10 -19.02
CA ARG A 272 6.21 16.88 -19.06
C ARG A 272 6.14 17.92 -17.93
N LEU A 273 6.64 17.59 -16.74
CA LEU A 273 6.79 18.54 -15.63
C LEU A 273 7.71 19.70 -16.04
N TYR A 274 8.85 19.39 -16.64
CA TYR A 274 9.80 20.39 -17.11
C TYR A 274 9.18 21.31 -18.18
N LEU A 275 8.42 20.76 -19.13
CA LEU A 275 7.70 21.55 -20.12
C LEU A 275 6.67 22.50 -19.47
N MET A 276 5.93 22.03 -18.47
CA MET A 276 4.99 22.86 -17.72
C MET A 276 5.71 24.01 -16.99
N LYS A 277 6.80 23.73 -16.27
CA LYS A 277 7.62 24.75 -15.59
C LYS A 277 8.14 25.81 -16.57
N ARG A 278 8.61 25.40 -17.75
CA ARG A 278 9.06 26.33 -18.80
C ARG A 278 7.93 27.22 -19.32
N SER A 279 6.75 26.65 -19.54
CA SER A 279 5.58 27.41 -20.04
C SER A 279 5.14 28.50 -19.06
N LYS A 280 5.18 28.22 -17.74
CA LYS A 280 4.90 29.21 -16.70
C LYS A 280 5.91 30.34 -16.71
N LYS A 281 7.21 30.01 -16.70
CA LYS A 281 8.29 31.02 -16.74
C LYS A 281 8.24 31.90 -17.99
N SER A 282 7.86 31.35 -19.15
CA SER A 282 7.69 32.15 -20.37
C SER A 282 6.53 33.15 -20.26
N LYS A 283 5.40 32.77 -19.64
CA LYS A 283 4.24 33.67 -19.48
C LYS A 283 4.56 34.90 -18.61
N TYR A 284 5.39 34.74 -17.59
CA TYR A 284 5.83 35.86 -16.74
C TYR A 284 6.86 36.79 -17.41
N ARG A 285 7.48 36.39 -18.52
CA ARG A 285 8.42 37.24 -19.28
C ARG A 285 7.77 38.08 -20.37
N THR A 286 6.48 37.87 -20.65
CA THR A 286 5.74 38.54 -21.73
C THR A 286 4.64 39.48 -21.19
N LEU A 287 4.59 39.69 -19.88
CA LEU A 287 3.80 40.71 -19.19
C LEU A 287 4.74 41.79 -18.67
#